data_AF-A0A3N0XWB4-F1
#
_entry.id   AF-A0A3N0XWB4-F1
#
_cell.length_a   1.000
_cell.length_b   1.000
_cell.length_c   1.000
_cell.angle_alpha   90.00
_cell.angle_beta   90.00
_cell.angle_gamma   90.00
#
_symmetry.space_group_name_H-M   'P 1'
#
loop_
_entity.id
_entity.type
_entity.pdbx_description
1 polymer ?
#
loop_
_entity_poly.entity_id
_entity_poly.type
_entity_poly.pdbx_seq_one_letter_code
_entity_poly.pdbx_strand_id
1 'polypeptide(L)'
;MGKFPKVLESLLRDQVITDKQVWAPKIASKGLLGCVHTGEYLSNFIDGKISEKDQRRTGFPWSSGLVQRCRYETGHLVHGHMWSEPH
;
A
#
# COMPACT_ATOMS: atom_id res chain seq x y z
N MET A 1 5.77 9.27 10.38
CA MET A 1 5.72 7.78 10.40
C MET A 1 7.15 7.28 10.57
N GLY A 2 7.48 6.65 11.70
CA GLY A 2 8.87 6.31 12.01
C GLY A 2 9.07 4.98 12.77
N LYS A 3 8.11 4.05 12.67
CA LYS A 3 8.21 2.77 13.43
C LYS A 3 9.25 1.81 12.85
N PHE A 4 9.40 1.78 11.52
CA PHE A 4 10.19 0.77 10.82
C PHE A 4 11.62 1.18 10.38
N PRO A 5 12.03 2.46 10.31
CA PRO A 5 13.41 2.81 9.93
C PRO A 5 14.48 2.16 10.82
N LYS A 6 14.28 2.16 12.15
CA LYS A 6 15.23 1.54 13.09
C LYS A 6 15.37 0.03 12.92
N VAL A 7 14.29 -0.64 12.48
CA VAL A 7 14.32 -2.08 12.20
C VAL A 7 15.15 -2.33 10.94
N LEU A 8 14.90 -1.56 9.87
CA LEU A 8 15.67 -1.63 8.63
C LEU A 8 17.17 -1.36 8.87
N GLU A 9 17.50 -0.30 9.60
CA GLU A 9 18.87 0.05 9.99
C GLU A 9 19.55 -1.10 10.75
N SER A 10 18.85 -1.72 11.70
CA SER A 10 19.41 -2.84 12.47
C SER A 10 19.64 -4.07 11.58
N LEU A 11 18.70 -4.41 10.69
CA LEU A 11 18.85 -5.55 9.77
C LEU A 11 20.03 -5.38 8.80
N LEU A 12 20.25 -4.16 8.30
CA LEU A 12 21.39 -3.84 7.43
C LEU A 12 22.70 -3.85 8.20
N ARG A 13 22.75 -3.24 9.40
CA ARG A 13 23.94 -3.23 10.25
C ARG A 13 24.38 -4.64 10.62
N ASP A 14 23.43 -5.48 11.01
CA ASP A 14 23.69 -6.85 11.47
C ASP A 14 23.83 -7.82 10.27
N GLN A 15 23.83 -7.32 9.03
CA GLN A 15 24.02 -8.07 7.78
C GLN A 15 23.01 -9.23 7.59
N VAL A 16 21.82 -9.10 8.17
CA VAL A 16 20.71 -10.06 7.98
C VAL A 16 20.14 -9.96 6.57
N ILE A 17 20.16 -8.75 6.00
CA ILE A 17 19.83 -8.45 4.61
C ILE A 17 20.86 -7.50 4.01
N THR A 18 20.91 -7.45 2.69
CA THR A 18 21.59 -6.40 1.93
C THR A 18 20.61 -5.34 1.45
N ASP A 19 21.13 -4.18 1.04
CA ASP A 19 20.35 -3.12 0.39
C ASP A 19 19.60 -3.60 -0.86
N LYS A 20 20.16 -4.59 -1.58
CA LYS A 20 19.53 -5.24 -2.74
C LYS A 20 18.24 -6.01 -2.41
N GLN A 21 18.05 -6.37 -1.15
CA GLN A 21 16.83 -7.04 -0.66
C GLN A 21 15.80 -6.03 -0.10
N VAL A 22 16.10 -4.74 -0.18
CA VAL A 22 15.20 -3.66 0.26
C VAL A 22 14.53 -3.07 -0.97
N TRP A 23 13.20 -3.05 -0.97
CA TRP A 23 12.41 -2.54 -2.07
C TRP A 23 11.39 -1.49 -1.61
N ALA A 24 11.26 -0.42 -2.38
CA ALA A 24 10.29 0.65 -2.12
C ALA A 24 8.95 0.32 -2.78
N PRO A 25 7.82 0.44 -2.05
CA PRO A 25 6.50 0.11 -2.57
C PRO A 25 6.11 0.99 -3.76
N LYS A 26 5.56 0.36 -4.79
CA LYS A 26 4.88 1.05 -5.89
C LYS A 26 3.42 1.27 -5.55
N ILE A 27 2.85 2.37 -6.04
CA ILE A 27 1.44 2.67 -5.84
C ILE A 27 0.57 1.81 -6.79
N ALA A 28 -0.47 1.16 -6.26
CA ALA A 28 -1.40 0.41 -7.11
C ALA A 28 -2.12 1.35 -8.09
N SER A 29 -2.19 0.95 -9.37
CA SER A 29 -2.91 1.69 -10.41
C SER A 29 -4.42 1.50 -10.27
N LYS A 30 -5.22 2.44 -10.79
CA LYS A 30 -6.69 2.29 -10.79
C LYS A 30 -7.13 1.06 -11.58
N GLY A 31 -6.42 0.71 -12.66
CA GLY A 31 -6.67 -0.50 -13.44
C GLY A 31 -6.46 -1.78 -12.62
N LEU A 32 -5.34 -1.88 -11.90
CA LEU A 32 -5.06 -3.02 -11.02
C LEU A 32 -6.12 -3.16 -9.91
N LEU A 33 -6.49 -2.06 -9.28
CA LEU A 33 -7.55 -2.05 -8.26
C LEU A 33 -8.92 -2.41 -8.85
N GLY A 34 -9.15 -2.07 -10.12
CA GLY A 34 -10.37 -2.37 -10.87
C GLY A 34 -10.58 -3.86 -11.15
N CYS A 35 -9.54 -4.70 -10.99
CA CYS A 35 -9.68 -6.15 -11.07
C CYS A 35 -10.51 -6.75 -9.91
N VAL A 36 -10.69 -5.99 -8.81
CA VAL A 36 -11.42 -6.45 -7.61
C VAL A 36 -12.56 -5.50 -7.24
N HIS A 37 -12.40 -4.20 -7.51
CA HIS A 37 -13.37 -3.16 -7.13
C HIS A 37 -14.08 -2.55 -8.34
N THR A 38 -15.29 -2.04 -8.11
CA THR A 38 -16.03 -1.29 -9.13
C THR A 38 -15.38 0.07 -9.40
N GLY A 39 -15.54 0.57 -10.63
CA GLY A 39 -15.05 1.90 -11.01
C GLY A 39 -15.68 3.04 -10.19
N GLU A 40 -16.94 2.90 -9.81
CA GLU A 40 -17.65 3.83 -8.93
C GLU A 40 -17.00 3.88 -7.55
N TYR A 41 -16.79 2.72 -6.92
CA TYR A 41 -16.13 2.64 -5.62
C TYR A 41 -14.75 3.30 -5.66
N LEU A 42 -13.94 2.98 -6.67
CA LEU A 42 -12.59 3.53 -6.79
C LEU A 42 -12.60 5.05 -6.97
N SER A 43 -13.51 5.58 -7.77
CA SER A 43 -13.62 7.02 -7.97
C SER A 43 -14.08 7.70 -6.68
N ASN A 44 -15.09 7.16 -6.00
CA ASN A 44 -15.56 7.70 -4.74
C ASN A 44 -14.48 7.65 -3.64
N PHE A 45 -13.76 6.55 -3.53
CA PHE A 45 -12.69 6.39 -2.55
C PHE A 45 -11.49 7.30 -2.82
N ILE A 46 -11.02 7.37 -4.07
CA ILE A 46 -9.86 8.18 -4.44
C ILE A 46 -10.18 9.69 -4.35
N ASP A 47 -11.37 10.09 -4.79
CA ASP A 47 -11.78 11.50 -4.85
C ASP A 47 -12.37 12.01 -3.51
N GLY A 48 -12.44 11.17 -2.48
CA GLY A 48 -12.97 11.56 -1.16
C GLY A 48 -14.48 11.75 -1.09
N LYS A 49 -15.23 11.08 -1.97
CA LYS A 49 -16.70 11.08 -2.02
C LYS A 49 -17.31 9.89 -1.27
N ILE A 50 -16.55 9.29 -0.37
CA ILE A 50 -16.98 8.14 0.44
C ILE A 50 -17.94 8.65 1.54
N SER A 51 -19.09 7.99 1.68
CA SER A 51 -20.11 8.38 2.66
C SER A 51 -19.60 8.27 4.10
N GLU A 52 -20.14 9.08 5.02
CA GLU A 52 -19.82 8.93 6.45
C GLU A 52 -20.12 7.53 6.98
N LYS A 53 -21.20 6.91 6.50
CA LYS A 53 -21.58 5.54 6.86
C LYS A 53 -20.46 4.55 6.50
N ASP A 54 -19.87 4.71 5.32
CA ASP A 54 -18.76 3.86 4.88
C ASP A 54 -17.47 4.14 5.65
N GLN A 55 -17.17 5.40 5.99
CA GLN A 55 -16.03 5.74 6.85
C GLN A 55 -16.18 5.13 8.26
N ARG A 56 -17.39 5.18 8.82
CA ARG A 56 -17.70 4.54 10.11
C ARG A 56 -17.54 3.01 10.04
N ARG A 57 -17.92 2.40 8.91
CA ARG A 57 -17.80 0.96 8.68
C ARG A 57 -16.35 0.49 8.58
N THR A 58 -15.45 1.30 8.01
CA THR A 58 -14.02 0.99 7.99
C THR A 58 -13.32 1.32 9.30
N GLY A 59 -13.91 2.18 10.13
CA GLY A 59 -13.30 2.69 11.36
C GLY A 59 -12.24 3.77 11.11
N PHE A 60 -12.09 4.23 9.86
CA PHE A 60 -11.09 5.21 9.48
C PHE A 60 -11.75 6.39 8.76
N PRO A 61 -11.63 7.63 9.29
CA PRO A 61 -11.98 8.83 8.55
C PRO A 61 -11.21 8.90 7.24
N TRP A 62 -11.89 9.34 6.19
CA TRP A 62 -11.24 9.53 4.91
C TRP A 62 -10.17 10.63 5.01
N SER A 63 -9.04 10.39 4.35
CA SER A 63 -8.01 11.39 4.09
C SER A 63 -7.24 11.00 2.84
N SER A 64 -6.61 11.98 2.18
CA SER A 64 -5.69 11.70 1.07
C SER A 64 -4.55 10.76 1.48
N GLY A 65 -4.07 10.89 2.73
CA GLY A 65 -3.07 9.99 3.31
C GLY A 65 -3.56 8.55 3.47
N LEU A 66 -4.84 8.33 3.81
CA LEU A 66 -5.43 7.00 3.86
C LEU A 66 -5.44 6.36 2.46
N VAL A 67 -5.92 7.08 1.45
CA VAL A 67 -5.94 6.62 0.05
C VAL A 67 -4.53 6.23 -0.41
N GLN A 68 -3.55 7.12 -0.18
CA GLN A 68 -2.17 6.87 -0.57
C GLN A 68 -1.61 5.61 0.11
N ARG A 69 -1.85 5.44 1.41
CA ARG A 69 -1.36 4.27 2.17
C ARG A 69 -1.99 2.97 1.66
N CYS A 70 -3.32 2.91 1.53
CA CYS A 70 -3.99 1.71 1.01
C CYS A 70 -3.46 1.31 -0.37
N ARG A 71 -3.20 2.29 -1.24
CA ARG A 71 -2.65 2.02 -2.58
C ARG A 71 -1.18 1.55 -2.54
N TYR A 72 -0.36 2.06 -1.63
CA TYR A 72 1.00 1.52 -1.42
C TYR A 72 0.98 0.12 -0.81
N GLU A 73 0.04 -0.16 0.09
CA GLU A 73 -0.14 -1.48 0.70
C GLU A 73 -0.54 -2.52 -0.35
N THR A 74 -1.60 -2.27 -1.13
CA THR A 74 -1.97 -3.18 -2.23
C THR A 74 -0.86 -3.30 -3.27
N GLY A 75 -0.21 -2.18 -3.61
CA GLY A 75 0.85 -2.17 -4.60
C GLY A 75 2.09 -2.96 -4.16
N HIS A 76 2.43 -2.98 -2.86
CA HIS A 76 3.53 -3.82 -2.37
C HIS A 76 3.23 -5.30 -2.55
N LEU A 77 1.98 -5.72 -2.37
CA LEU A 77 1.63 -7.14 -2.31
C LEU A 77 1.76 -7.77 -3.69
N VAL A 78 1.20 -7.07 -4.68
CA VAL A 78 1.19 -7.53 -6.08
C VAL A 78 2.60 -7.53 -6.65
N HIS A 79 3.40 -6.49 -6.39
CA HIS A 79 4.76 -6.45 -6.92
C HIS A 79 5.71 -7.38 -6.15
N GLY A 80 5.55 -7.51 -4.83
CA GLY A 80 6.35 -8.43 -4.02
C GLY A 80 6.22 -9.87 -4.50
N HIS A 81 5.02 -10.30 -4.88
CA HIS A 81 4.79 -11.62 -5.50
C HIS A 81 5.56 -11.80 -6.81
N MET A 82 5.64 -10.76 -7.66
CA MET A 82 6.37 -10.82 -8.92
C MET A 82 7.89 -10.96 -8.73
N TRP A 83 8.44 -10.55 -7.59
CA TRP A 83 9.87 -10.68 -7.27
C TRP A 83 10.23 -12.00 -6.57
N SER A 84 9.25 -12.69 -5.98
CA SER A 84 9.48 -13.99 -5.32
C SER A 84 9.48 -15.17 -6.28
N GLU A 85 9.05 -14.99 -7.53
CA GLU A 85 9.18 -16.03 -8.55
C GLU A 85 10.60 -16.05 -9.11
N PRO A 86 11.32 -17.17 -9.02
CA PRO A 86 12.63 -17.28 -9.62
C PRO A 86 12.49 -17.26 -11.15
N HIS A 87 13.24 -16.37 -11.81
CA HIS A 87 13.57 -16.50 -13.22
C HIS A 87 14.57 -17.65 -13.43
#